data_AF-H3BZK4-F1
#
_entry.id   AF-H3BZK4-F1
#
_cell.length_a   1.000
_cell.length_b   1.000
_cell.length_c   1.000
_cell.angle_alpha   90.00
_cell.angle_beta   90.00
_cell.angle_gamma   90.00
#
_symmetry.space_group_name_H-M   'P 1'
#
loop_
_entity.id
_entity.type
_entity.pdbx_description
1 polymer ?
#
loop_
_entity_poly.entity_id
_entity_poly.type
_entity_poly.pdbx_seq_one_letter_code
_entity_poly.pdbx_strand_id
1 'polypeptide(L)'
;MTAMRLVQRMKRDWMHTGRRPSGLCGAALLVAARMHDFRRTTKEIVGIVKVCEQTLRKRLTEFGDTPTSQLTIEEFMKVDLDQECDPPCFTSGLQKKRIQQLEAELAETASPSSSDEICSYQDEIDSELQTSRPK
;
A
#
# COMPACT_ATOMS: atom_id res chain seq x y z
N MET A 1 -14.81 18.79 14.16
CA MET A 1 -13.74 18.04 14.87
C MET A 1 -13.26 16.78 14.13
N THR A 2 -13.44 16.65 12.80
CA THR A 2 -13.15 15.43 12.04
C THR A 2 -11.67 15.03 12.04
N ALA A 3 -10.74 15.98 11.89
CA ALA A 3 -9.30 15.69 11.88
C ALA A 3 -8.82 15.06 13.20
N MET A 4 -9.33 15.50 14.35
CA MET A 4 -8.96 14.92 15.65
C MET A 4 -9.46 13.48 15.78
N ARG A 5 -10.69 13.22 15.33
CA ARG A 5 -11.27 11.87 15.29
C ARG A 5 -10.45 10.93 14.40
N LEU A 6 -10.02 11.41 13.22
CA LEU A 6 -9.11 10.66 12.35
C LEU A 6 -7.77 10.35 13.03
N VAL A 7 -7.15 11.32 13.70
CA VAL A 7 -5.89 11.08 14.43
C VAL A 7 -6.07 10.06 15.56
N GLN A 8 -7.16 10.14 16.32
CA GLN A 8 -7.48 9.18 17.38
C GLN A 8 -7.64 7.77 16.79
N ARG A 9 -8.35 7.64 15.68
CA ARG A 9 -8.52 6.36 14.99
C ARG A 9 -7.20 5.80 14.48
N MET A 10 -6.41 6.61 13.77
CA MET A 10 -5.08 6.21 13.28
C MET A 10 -4.13 5.79 14.42
N LYS A 11 -4.28 6.37 15.61
CA LYS A 11 -3.51 5.96 16.79
C LYS A 11 -3.91 4.57 17.28
N ARG A 12 -5.22 4.28 17.30
CA ARG A 12 -5.79 2.98 17.66
C ARG A 12 -5.43 1.89 16.66
N ASP A 13 -5.33 2.23 15.37
CA ASP A 13 -4.81 1.36 14.31
C ASP A 13 -3.27 1.27 14.28
N TRP A 14 -2.59 1.60 15.38
CA TRP A 14 -1.13 1.49 15.55
C TRP A 14 -0.28 2.21 14.48
N MET A 15 -0.86 3.16 13.72
CA MET A 15 -0.15 3.83 12.64
C MET A 15 0.91 4.83 13.13
N HIS A 16 0.87 5.21 14.40
CA HIS A 16 1.73 6.24 15.01
C HIS A 16 2.97 5.67 15.74
N THR A 17 2.94 4.39 16.11
CA THR A 17 3.96 3.79 16.97
C THR A 17 5.33 3.77 16.27
N GLY A 18 6.37 4.27 16.96
CA GLY A 18 7.73 4.36 16.42
C GLY A 18 7.90 5.35 15.25
N ARG A 19 6.95 6.27 15.05
CA ARG A 19 6.82 7.05 13.83
C ARG A 19 6.59 8.54 14.12
N ARG A 20 7.00 9.43 13.21
CA ARG A 20 6.85 10.90 13.37
C ARG A 20 5.36 11.31 13.36
N PRO A 21 4.85 11.97 14.42
CA PRO A 21 3.44 12.32 14.53
C PRO A 21 3.00 13.43 13.56
N SER A 22 3.90 14.32 13.16
CA SER A 22 3.58 15.43 12.23
C SER A 22 3.04 14.93 10.89
N GLY A 23 3.60 13.84 10.35
CA GLY A 23 3.12 13.23 9.10
C GLY A 23 1.72 12.60 9.26
N LEU A 24 1.41 12.06 10.44
CA LEU A 24 0.10 11.50 10.74
C LEU A 24 -0.96 12.61 10.82
N CYS A 25 -0.65 13.69 11.54
CA CYS A 25 -1.53 14.86 11.62
C CYS A 25 -1.76 15.49 10.24
N GLY A 26 -0.72 15.58 9.40
CA GLY A 26 -0.84 16.07 8.03
C GLY A 26 -1.77 15.19 7.17
N ALA A 27 -1.67 13.87 7.29
CA ALA A 27 -2.57 12.95 6.59
C ALA A 27 -4.02 13.14 7.06
N ALA A 28 -4.25 13.19 8.37
CA ALA A 28 -5.58 13.43 8.93
C ALA A 28 -6.18 14.77 8.52
N LEU A 29 -5.37 15.85 8.47
CA LEU A 29 -5.80 17.16 7.97
C LEU A 29 -6.22 17.10 6.50
N LEU A 30 -5.44 16.42 5.65
CA LEU A 30 -5.76 16.32 4.23
C LEU A 30 -7.02 15.48 3.97
N VAL A 31 -7.19 14.37 4.69
CA VAL A 31 -8.40 13.54 4.59
C VAL A 31 -9.62 14.32 5.07
N ALA A 32 -9.53 14.98 6.24
CA ALA A 32 -10.62 15.81 6.74
C ALA A 32 -10.99 16.93 5.78
N ALA A 33 -10.01 17.60 5.16
CA ALA A 33 -10.27 18.64 4.16
C ALA A 33 -11.10 18.09 2.99
N ARG A 34 -10.77 16.89 2.48
CA ARG A 34 -11.52 16.24 1.40
C ARG A 34 -12.93 15.80 1.83
N MET A 35 -13.11 15.35 3.07
CA MET A 35 -14.44 14.99 3.59
C MET A 35 -15.40 16.18 3.67
N HIS A 36 -14.88 17.40 3.74
CA HIS A 36 -15.66 18.64 3.81
C HIS A 36 -15.61 19.45 2.50
N ASP A 37 -15.28 18.80 1.38
CA ASP A 37 -15.12 19.42 0.05
C ASP A 37 -14.15 20.62 0.01
N PHE A 38 -13.25 20.69 0.98
CA PHE A 38 -12.24 21.73 1.08
C PHE A 38 -10.98 21.30 0.34
N ARG A 39 -10.81 21.80 -0.88
CA ARG A 39 -9.69 21.41 -1.75
C ARG A 39 -8.38 22.02 -1.25
N ARG A 40 -7.46 21.14 -0.81
CA ARG A 40 -6.07 21.48 -0.46
C ARG A 40 -5.09 20.56 -1.16
N THR A 41 -3.95 21.12 -1.54
CA THR A 41 -2.87 20.38 -2.20
C THR A 41 -1.97 19.71 -1.18
N THR A 42 -1.31 18.61 -1.60
CA THR A 42 -0.31 17.93 -0.77
C THR A 42 0.85 18.87 -0.39
N LYS A 43 1.25 19.76 -1.30
CA LYS A 43 2.31 20.75 -1.11
C LYS A 43 1.99 21.76 0.00
N GLU A 44 0.77 22.29 0.04
CA GLU A 44 0.34 23.21 1.11
C GLU A 44 0.43 22.53 2.49
N ILE A 45 -0.07 21.31 2.61
CA ILE A 45 -0.04 20.55 3.87
C ILE A 45 1.40 20.27 4.30
N VAL A 46 2.25 19.80 3.38
CA VAL A 46 3.68 19.54 3.62
C VAL A 46 4.40 20.79 4.13
N GLY A 47 4.10 21.96 3.55
CA GLY A 47 4.65 23.24 3.98
C GLY A 47 4.34 23.58 5.44
N ILE A 48 3.20 23.11 5.97
CA ILE A 48 2.75 23.33 7.35
C ILE A 48 3.35 22.27 8.29
N VAL A 49 3.19 20.98 7.98
CA VAL A 49 3.58 19.88 8.88
C VAL A 49 5.07 19.52 8.81
N LYS A 50 5.82 20.11 7.88
CA LYS A 50 7.28 19.96 7.73
C LYS A 50 7.71 18.48 7.62
N VAL A 51 7.09 17.74 6.70
CA VAL A 51 7.47 16.37 6.34
C VAL A 51 7.59 16.22 4.82
N CYS A 52 8.33 15.23 4.34
CA CYS A 52 8.44 14.97 2.90
C CYS A 52 7.07 14.54 2.31
N GLU A 53 6.81 14.92 1.06
CA GLU A 53 5.58 14.55 0.36
C GLU A 53 5.41 13.02 0.25
N GLN A 54 6.50 12.29 0.02
CA GLN A 54 6.49 10.83 -0.01
C GLN A 54 6.09 10.24 1.35
N THR A 55 6.49 10.85 2.46
CA THR A 55 6.09 10.42 3.80
C THR A 55 4.59 10.60 3.99
N LEU A 56 4.04 11.75 3.58
CA LEU A 56 2.60 12.01 3.63
C LEU A 56 1.82 11.00 2.77
N ARG A 57 2.28 10.75 1.54
CA ARG A 57 1.67 9.76 0.63
C ARG A 57 1.65 8.37 1.25
N LYS A 58 2.77 7.93 1.84
CA LYS A 58 2.86 6.62 2.51
C LYS A 58 1.83 6.48 3.65
N ARG A 59 1.60 7.54 4.45
CA ARG A 59 0.58 7.52 5.50
C ARG A 59 -0.84 7.43 4.96
N LEU A 60 -1.12 8.10 3.85
CA LEU A 60 -2.43 8.05 3.20
C LEU A 60 -2.71 6.66 2.63
N THR A 61 -1.71 6.03 2.00
CA THR A 61 -1.81 4.66 1.51
C THR A 61 -2.09 3.68 2.64
N GLU A 62 -1.28 3.72 3.72
CA GLU A 62 -1.49 2.85 4.88
C GLU A 62 -2.85 3.07 5.55
N PHE A 63 -3.37 4.31 5.56
CA PHE A 63 -4.73 4.58 6.06
C PHE A 63 -5.79 3.93 5.16
N GLY A 64 -5.57 3.95 3.84
CA GLY A 64 -6.41 3.26 2.85
C GLY A 64 -6.45 1.74 3.01
N ASP A 65 -5.45 1.15 3.67
CA ASP A 65 -5.43 -0.30 3.97
C ASP A 65 -6.21 -0.64 5.26
N THR A 66 -6.63 0.36 6.05
CA THR A 66 -7.41 0.16 7.28
C THR A 66 -8.91 0.01 6.97
N PRO A 67 -9.68 -0.75 7.78
CA PRO A 67 -11.13 -0.88 7.60
C PRO A 67 -11.86 0.46 7.72
N THR A 68 -11.32 1.41 8.49
CA THR A 68 -11.84 2.78 8.61
C THR A 68 -12.00 3.46 7.27
N SER A 69 -11.09 3.22 6.32
CA SER A 69 -11.09 3.88 5.01
C SER A 69 -12.28 3.49 4.13
N GLN A 70 -12.93 2.37 4.43
CA GLN A 70 -14.07 1.85 3.68
C GLN A 70 -15.40 2.46 4.16
N LEU A 71 -15.40 3.15 5.31
CA LEU A 71 -16.60 3.78 5.85
C LEU A 71 -16.98 5.03 5.04
N THR A 72 -18.27 5.26 4.91
CA THR A 72 -18.78 6.55 4.45
C THR A 72 -18.48 7.64 5.50
N ILE A 73 -18.50 8.90 5.05
CA ILE A 73 -18.28 10.06 5.92
C ILE A 73 -19.27 10.07 7.10
N GLU A 74 -20.53 9.71 6.84
CA GLU A 74 -21.57 9.68 7.87
C GLU A 74 -21.36 8.56 8.89
N GLU A 75 -21.02 7.36 8.43
CA GLU A 75 -20.73 6.21 9.30
C GLU A 75 -19.51 6.50 10.17
N PHE A 76 -18.44 7.03 9.58
CA PHE A 76 -17.22 7.36 10.32
C PHE A 76 -17.50 8.35 11.46
N MET A 77 -18.44 9.28 11.30
CA MET A 77 -18.76 10.27 12.33
C MET A 77 -19.67 9.73 13.44
N LYS A 78 -20.38 8.62 13.19
CA LYS A 78 -21.34 8.03 14.14
C LYS A 78 -20.80 6.79 14.85
N VAL A 79 -19.98 5.99 14.19
CA VAL A 79 -19.54 4.66 14.66
C VAL A 79 -18.04 4.67 14.93
N ASP A 80 -17.66 4.13 16.08
CA ASP A 80 -16.28 3.77 16.39
C ASP A 80 -16.11 2.27 16.16
N LEU A 81 -15.18 1.87 15.28
CA LEU A 81 -14.88 0.46 15.07
C LEU A 81 -14.05 -0.08 16.25
N ASP A 82 -14.44 -1.21 16.81
CA ASP A 82 -13.68 -1.83 17.91
C ASP A 82 -12.38 -2.47 17.45
N GLN A 83 -12.38 -3.03 16.24
CA GLN A 83 -11.24 -3.71 15.64
C GLN A 83 -10.05 -2.77 15.46
N GLU A 84 -8.88 -3.22 15.88
CA GLU A 84 -7.60 -2.54 15.67
C GLU A 84 -6.82 -3.20 14.53
N CYS A 85 -5.88 -2.46 13.95
CA CYS A 85 -4.95 -2.98 12.96
C CYS A 85 -3.53 -3.07 13.52
N ASP A 86 -2.77 -4.03 13.00
CA ASP A 86 -1.35 -4.17 13.30
C ASP A 86 -0.52 -3.01 12.72
N PRO A 87 0.62 -2.67 13.36
CA PRO A 87 1.49 -1.62 12.85
C PRO A 87 2.08 -1.98 11.46
N PRO A 88 2.34 -1.00 10.58
CA PRO A 88 2.84 -1.26 9.23
C PRO A 88 4.17 -2.04 9.14
N CYS A 89 5.02 -1.98 10.17
CA CYS A 89 6.24 -2.79 10.21
C CYS A 89 5.96 -4.29 10.35
N PHE A 90 4.90 -4.65 11.08
CA PHE A 90 4.49 -6.03 11.26
C PHE A 90 3.84 -6.57 9.98
N THR A 91 2.88 -5.84 9.42
CA THR A 91 2.19 -6.25 8.18
C THR A 91 3.15 -6.35 7.00
N SER A 92 4.05 -5.38 6.84
CA SER A 92 5.10 -5.43 5.80
C SER A 92 6.05 -6.63 5.99
N GLY A 93 6.38 -6.96 7.25
CA GLY A 93 7.20 -8.12 7.57
C GLY A 93 6.51 -9.44 7.21
N LEU A 94 5.21 -9.56 7.48
CA LEU A 94 4.40 -10.72 7.11
C LEU A 94 4.27 -10.87 5.59
N GLN A 95 3.99 -9.77 4.89
CA GLN A 95 3.92 -9.74 3.42
C GLN A 95 5.24 -10.19 2.80
N LYS A 96 6.38 -9.69 3.30
CA LYS A 96 7.70 -10.10 2.81
C LYS A 96 7.94 -11.61 3.00
N LYS A 97 7.59 -12.17 4.16
CA LYS A 97 7.70 -13.62 4.40
C LYS A 97 6.81 -14.43 3.46
N ARG A 98 5.57 -13.98 3.25
CA ARG A 98 4.62 -14.63 2.35
C ARG A 98 5.11 -14.63 0.90
N ILE A 99 5.66 -13.50 0.43
CA ILE A 99 6.24 -13.40 -0.91
C ILE A 99 7.41 -14.38 -1.05
N GLN A 100 8.31 -14.44 -0.06
CA GLN A 100 9.44 -15.36 -0.08
C GLN A 100 9.02 -16.84 -0.10
N GLN A 101 7.94 -17.20 0.60
CA GLN A 101 7.38 -18.56 0.58
C GLN A 101 6.81 -18.90 -0.80
N LEU A 102 6.02 -18.00 -1.39
CA LEU A 102 5.46 -18.18 -2.72
C LEU A 102 6.56 -18.29 -3.78
N GLU A 103 7.63 -17.50 -3.68
CA GLU A 103 8.80 -17.60 -4.57
C GLU A 103 9.49 -18.97 -4.46
N ALA A 104 9.63 -19.51 -3.25
CA ALA A 104 10.20 -20.84 -3.03
C ALA A 104 9.29 -21.95 -3.56
N GLU A 105 7.97 -21.86 -3.31
CA GLU A 105 6.99 -22.80 -3.87
C GLU A 105 6.95 -22.75 -5.40
N LEU A 106 7.05 -21.56 -5.99
CA LEU A 106 7.14 -21.39 -7.44
C LEU A 106 8.41 -22.02 -7.99
N ALA A 107 9.54 -21.90 -7.28
CA ALA A 107 10.81 -22.51 -7.68
C ALA A 107 10.76 -24.05 -7.61
N GLU A 108 10.07 -24.62 -6.62
CA GLU A 108 9.88 -26.07 -6.48
C GLU A 108 8.85 -26.63 -7.49
N THR A 109 7.78 -25.88 -7.78
CA THR A 109 6.74 -26.27 -8.76
C THR A 109 7.12 -25.95 -10.20
N ALA A 110 8.10 -25.09 -10.43
CA ALA A 110 8.91 -25.03 -11.64
C ALA A 110 9.79 -26.29 -11.73
N SER A 111 9.12 -27.44 -11.70
CA SER A 111 9.67 -28.72 -12.10
C SER A 111 10.24 -28.62 -13.52
N PRO A 112 11.26 -29.44 -13.85
CA PRO A 112 11.90 -29.43 -15.16
C PRO A 112 10.88 -29.45 -16.30
N SER A 113 9.75 -30.15 -16.16
CA SER A 113 8.66 -30.20 -17.15
C SER A 113 8.23 -28.85 -17.72
N SER A 114 7.92 -27.85 -16.88
CA SER A 114 7.43 -26.55 -17.37
C SER A 114 8.56 -25.69 -17.96
N SER A 115 9.78 -25.80 -17.42
CA SER A 115 10.94 -25.10 -17.97
C SER A 115 11.42 -25.73 -19.29
N ASP A 116 11.34 -27.06 -19.39
CA ASP A 116 11.70 -27.85 -20.56
C ASP A 116 10.71 -27.58 -21.70
N GLU A 117 9.42 -27.46 -21.41
CA GLU A 117 8.40 -27.03 -22.38
C GLU A 117 8.69 -25.61 -22.90
N ILE A 118 8.95 -24.65 -22.01
CA ILE A 118 9.30 -23.27 -22.41
C ILE A 118 10.58 -23.23 -23.25
N CYS A 119 11.60 -24.01 -22.87
CA CYS A 119 12.85 -24.11 -23.62
C CYS A 119 12.61 -24.68 -25.02
N SER A 120 11.80 -25.75 -25.13
CA SER A 120 11.46 -26.36 -26.41
C SER A 120 10.75 -25.40 -27.36
N TYR A 121 9.81 -24.61 -26.85
CA TYR A 121 9.12 -23.59 -27.65
C TYR A 121 10.06 -22.44 -28.03
N GLN A 122 11.00 -22.06 -27.17
CA GLN A 122 11.99 -21.03 -27.48
C GLN A 122 12.92 -21.47 -28.63
N ASP A 123 13.40 -22.71 -28.59
CA ASP A 123 14.23 -23.28 -29.66
C ASP A 123 13.50 -23.36 -31.00
N GLU A 124 12.21 -23.71 -30.96
CA GLU A 124 11.37 -23.82 -32.16
C GLU A 124 11.13 -22.44 -32.81
N ILE A 125 10.86 -21.41 -31.99
CA ILE A 125 10.71 -20.01 -32.44
C ILE A 125 12.01 -19.49 -33.05
N ASP A 126 13.16 -19.75 -32.41
CA ASP A 126 14.45 -19.26 -32.89
C ASP A 126 14.85 -19.92 -34.22
N SER A 127 14.51 -21.19 -34.42
CA SER A 127 14.70 -21.92 -35.68
C SER A 127 13.84 -21.34 -36.83
N GLU A 128 12.55 -21.07 -36.57
CA GLU A 128 11.63 -20.42 -37.51
C GLU A 128 12.06 -18.99 -37.88
N LEU A 129 12.57 -18.22 -36.91
CA LEU A 129 13.10 -16.87 -37.16
C LEU A 129 14.40 -16.90 -37.98
N GLN A 130 15.26 -17.90 -37.79
CA GLN A 130 16.48 -18.09 -38.59
C GLN A 130 16.16 -18.46 -40.04
N THR A 131 15.18 -19.34 -40.25
CA THR A 131 14.72 -19.74 -41.59
C THR A 131 13.98 -18.62 -42.33
N SER A 132 13.29 -17.75 -41.59
CA SER A 132 12.56 -16.60 -42.12
C SER A 132 13.43 -15.36 -42.35
N ARG A 133 14.74 -15.41 -42.04
CA ARG A 133 15.64 -14.25 -42.16
C ARG A 133 15.93 -13.95 -43.64
N PRO A 134 15.61 -12.73 -44.15
CA PRO A 134 15.94 -12.36 -45.52
C PRO A 134 17.47 -12.30 -45.70
N LYS A 135 17.95 -12.75 -46.87
CA LYS A 135 19.35 -12.67 -47.29
C LYS A 135 19.83 -11.23 -47.44
#